data_AF-A0A502MC93-F1
#
_entry.id   AF-A0A502MC93-F1
#
_cell.length_a   1.000
_cell.length_b   1.000
_cell.length_c   1.000
_cell.angle_alpha   90.00
_cell.angle_beta   90.00
_cell.angle_gamma   90.00
#
_symmetry.space_group_name_H-M   'P 1'
#
loop_
_entity.id
_entity.type
_entity.pdbx_description
1 polymer ?
#
loop_
_entity_poly.entity_id
_entity_poly.type
_entity_poly.pdbx_seq_one_letter_code
_entity_poly.pdbx_strand_id
1 'polypeptide(L)'
;MSSFPVHWEEEVQSLDQSAACPYSIDEIEQYLCWCHDRWKLDEKPMHYKVHGAVSEQTEDGRHFWLYRASDEVGREWYVVVGSGKSPFKPSMKMRGWMYGKENVLGLMPHHYLRDEIGDQRLADAR
;
A
#
# COMPACT_ATOMS: atom_id res chain seq x y z
N MET A 1 9.12 -9.17 -10.35
CA MET A 1 8.89 -8.46 -9.08
C MET A 1 7.62 -9.02 -8.47
N SER A 2 7.65 -9.38 -7.19
CA SER A 2 6.48 -9.90 -6.49
C SER A 2 5.61 -8.72 -6.03
N SER A 3 4.32 -8.74 -6.38
CA SER A 3 3.35 -7.73 -5.95
C SER A 3 2.05 -8.40 -5.56
N PHE A 4 1.37 -7.83 -4.57
CA PHE A 4 0.05 -8.27 -4.14
C PHE A 4 -1.04 -7.35 -4.70
N PRO A 5 -2.26 -7.88 -4.89
CA PRO A 5 -3.37 -7.09 -5.40
C PRO A 5 -3.73 -5.97 -4.42
N VAL A 6 -4.32 -4.91 -4.95
CA VAL A 6 -4.87 -3.83 -4.12
C VAL A 6 -6.00 -4.39 -3.26
N HIS A 7 -5.95 -4.09 -1.98
CA HIS A 7 -7.06 -4.18 -1.04
C HIS A 7 -7.66 -2.78 -0.87
N TRP A 8 -8.98 -2.65 -0.82
CA TRP A 8 -9.63 -1.36 -0.68
C TRP A 8 -10.92 -1.46 0.13
N GLU A 9 -11.27 -0.37 0.81
CA GLU A 9 -12.55 -0.21 1.50
C GLU A 9 -13.63 0.40 0.59
N GLU A 10 -14.87 0.43 1.07
CA GLU A 10 -16.01 0.96 0.32
C GLU A 10 -15.86 2.45 -0.04
N GLU A 11 -16.63 2.87 -1.05
CA GLU A 11 -16.75 4.27 -1.44
C GLU A 11 -17.36 5.09 -0.30
N VAL A 12 -16.81 6.27 -0.05
CA VAL A 12 -17.30 7.19 1.00
C VAL A 12 -17.73 8.52 0.41
N GLN A 13 -18.82 9.10 0.93
CA GLN A 13 -19.31 10.42 0.50
C GLN A 13 -18.41 11.56 1.00
N SER A 14 -17.85 11.42 2.19
CA SER A 14 -16.93 12.36 2.83
C SER A 14 -15.85 11.62 3.60
N LEU A 15 -14.66 12.21 3.67
CA LEU A 15 -13.57 11.74 4.52
C LEU A 15 -13.50 12.66 5.73
N ASP A 16 -13.43 12.07 6.92
CA ASP A 16 -13.05 12.83 8.10
C ASP A 16 -11.65 13.41 7.88
N GLN A 17 -11.44 14.66 8.26
CA GLN A 17 -10.18 15.40 8.06
C GLN A 17 -8.99 14.84 8.87
N SER A 18 -9.17 13.70 9.54
CA SER A 18 -8.10 13.04 10.26
C SER A 18 -7.05 12.51 9.28
N ALA A 19 -5.89 13.15 9.26
CA ALA A 19 -4.72 12.79 8.44
C ALA A 19 -4.01 11.50 8.91
N ALA A 20 -4.70 10.62 9.62
CA ALA A 20 -4.16 9.34 10.06
C ALA A 20 -4.30 8.27 8.97
N CYS A 21 -3.35 7.36 8.91
CA CYS A 21 -3.42 6.19 8.03
C CYS A 21 -4.71 5.39 8.33
N PRO A 22 -5.48 4.98 7.31
CA PRO A 22 -6.75 4.28 7.49
C PRO A 22 -6.59 2.84 8.00
N TYR A 23 -5.39 2.26 7.86
CA TYR A 23 -5.07 0.91 8.31
C TYR A 23 -4.07 0.93 9.48
N SER A 24 -4.31 0.06 10.45
CA SER A 24 -3.36 -0.30 11.50
C SER A 24 -2.24 -1.20 10.97
N ILE A 25 -1.17 -1.33 11.76
CA ILE A 25 -0.06 -2.26 11.47
C ILE A 25 -0.58 -3.70 11.35
N ASP A 26 -1.43 -4.13 12.27
CA ASP A 26 -1.99 -5.49 12.29
C ASP A 26 -2.83 -5.77 11.04
N GLU A 27 -3.61 -4.81 10.55
CA GLU A 27 -4.38 -4.95 9.30
C GLU A 27 -3.46 -5.09 8.09
N ILE A 28 -2.35 -4.35 8.05
CA ILE A 28 -1.35 -4.45 6.97
C ILE A 28 -0.67 -5.83 7.01
N GLU A 29 -0.31 -6.33 8.19
CA GLU A 29 0.27 -7.67 8.34
C GLU A 29 -0.72 -8.77 7.89
N GLN A 30 -1.98 -8.68 8.32
CA GLN A 30 -3.03 -9.61 7.91
C GLN A 30 -3.23 -9.60 6.38
N TYR A 31 -3.21 -8.42 5.77
CA TYR A 31 -3.27 -8.29 4.31
C TYR A 31 -2.11 -9.01 3.60
N LEU A 32 -0.88 -8.83 4.08
CA LEU A 32 0.30 -9.46 3.49
C LEU A 32 0.24 -10.99 3.63
N CYS A 33 -0.08 -11.49 4.83
CA CYS A 33 -0.24 -12.93 5.07
C CYS A 33 -1.33 -13.54 4.19
N TRP A 34 -2.52 -12.92 4.17
CA TRP A 34 -3.64 -13.39 3.35
C TRP A 34 -3.30 -13.39 1.85
N CYS A 35 -2.63 -12.35 1.37
CA CYS A 35 -2.20 -12.29 -0.03
C CYS A 35 -1.14 -13.35 -0.35
N HIS A 36 -0.19 -13.59 0.55
CA HIS A 36 0.80 -14.63 0.36
C HIS A 36 0.13 -16.00 0.25
N ASP A 37 -0.69 -16.38 1.23
CA ASP A 37 -1.37 -17.69 1.23
C ASP A 37 -2.25 -17.90 -0.01
N ARG A 38 -2.88 -16.82 -0.51
CA ARG A 38 -3.77 -16.89 -1.67
C ARG A 38 -3.05 -16.92 -3.01
N TRP A 39 -1.93 -16.20 -3.14
CA TRP A 39 -1.30 -15.93 -4.45
C TRP A 39 0.11 -16.51 -4.61
N LYS A 40 0.74 -16.98 -3.53
CA LYS A 40 2.07 -17.60 -3.51
C LYS A 40 1.98 -19.10 -3.23
N LEU A 41 1.24 -19.82 -4.07
CA LEU A 41 0.95 -21.24 -3.86
C LEU A 41 2.19 -22.16 -3.84
N ASP A 42 3.31 -21.72 -4.42
CA ASP A 42 4.58 -22.45 -4.44
C ASP A 42 5.47 -22.13 -3.21
N GLU A 43 5.12 -21.13 -2.41
CA GLU A 43 5.82 -20.76 -1.19
C GLU A 43 5.09 -21.38 0.03
N LYS A 44 5.82 -21.62 1.12
CA LYS A 44 5.21 -22.04 2.39
C LYS A 44 4.47 -20.86 3.00
N PRO A 45 3.44 -21.09 3.86
CA PRO A 45 2.82 -20.02 4.63
C PRO A 45 3.89 -19.14 5.29
N MET A 46 3.68 -17.83 5.22
CA MET A 46 4.70 -16.83 5.52
C MET A 46 4.11 -15.76 6.44
N HIS A 47 4.85 -15.42 7.49
CA HIS A 47 4.53 -14.26 8.31
C HIS A 47 5.29 -13.03 7.84
N TYR A 48 4.64 -11.87 8.04
CA TYR A 48 5.23 -10.58 7.75
C TYR A 48 5.28 -9.77 9.04
N LYS A 49 6.36 -9.02 9.20
CA LYS A 49 6.51 -8.04 10.26
C LYS A 49 6.52 -6.64 9.64
N VAL A 50 5.56 -5.80 10.02
CA VAL A 50 5.47 -4.41 9.59
C VAL A 50 6.14 -3.52 10.65
N HIS A 51 7.12 -2.74 10.23
CA HIS A 51 7.98 -1.94 11.13
C HIS A 51 7.48 -0.49 11.31
N GLY A 52 6.36 -0.14 10.68
CA GLY A 52 5.75 1.19 10.71
C GLY A 52 5.91 1.99 9.41
N ALA A 53 5.33 3.18 9.40
CA ALA A 53 5.41 4.11 8.27
C ALA A 53 6.82 4.71 8.18
N VAL A 54 7.41 4.63 6.99
CA VAL A 54 8.77 5.12 6.67
C VAL A 54 8.75 6.33 5.75
N SER A 55 7.61 6.64 5.14
CA SER A 55 7.40 7.84 4.34
C SER A 55 5.90 8.16 4.25
N GLU A 56 5.56 9.43 4.09
CA GLU A 56 4.21 9.89 3.83
C GLU A 56 4.24 11.08 2.87
N GLN A 57 3.21 11.21 2.03
CA GLN A 57 3.07 12.33 1.12
C GLN A 57 1.59 12.56 0.80
N THR A 58 1.21 13.83 0.62
CA THR A 58 -0.13 14.21 0.15
C THR A 58 -0.01 14.79 -1.25
N GLU A 59 -0.84 14.31 -2.18
CA GLU A 59 -0.83 14.77 -3.56
C GLU A 59 -2.20 14.59 -4.22
N ASP A 60 -2.66 15.58 -4.98
CA ASP A 60 -3.85 15.50 -5.84
C ASP A 60 -5.13 15.02 -5.14
N GLY A 61 -5.28 15.32 -3.85
CA GLY A 61 -6.43 14.89 -3.04
C GLY A 61 -6.34 13.44 -2.56
N ARG A 62 -5.14 12.86 -2.54
CA ARG A 62 -4.80 11.62 -1.85
C ARG A 62 -3.77 11.86 -0.76
N HIS A 63 -3.91 11.13 0.32
CA HIS A 63 -2.83 10.94 1.28
C HIS A 63 -2.23 9.57 1.04
N PHE A 64 -0.91 9.48 1.05
CA PHE A 64 -0.15 8.25 0.86
C PHE A 64 0.74 8.02 2.07
N TRP A 65 0.80 6.77 2.53
CA TRP A 65 1.75 6.28 3.52
C TRP A 65 2.50 5.09 2.93
N LEU A 66 3.79 5.02 3.20
CA LEU A 66 4.63 3.90 2.84
C LEU A 66 5.05 3.18 4.12
N TYR A 67 4.66 1.92 4.26
CA TYR A 67 5.08 1.06 5.35
C TYR A 67 6.19 0.13 4.88
N ARG A 68 7.17 -0.10 5.75
CA ARG A 68 8.19 -1.12 5.52
C ARG A 68 7.79 -2.41 6.24
N ALA A 69 7.87 -3.52 5.52
CA ALA A 69 7.68 -4.86 6.06
C ALA A 69 8.86 -5.76 5.71
N SER A 70 9.02 -6.82 6.49
CA SER A 70 9.95 -7.91 6.20
C SER A 70 9.24 -9.24 6.37
N ASP A 71 9.49 -10.19 5.49
CA ASP A 71 9.04 -11.57 5.68
C ASP A 71 10.06 -12.42 6.44
N GLU A 72 9.70 -13.66 6.76
CA GLU A 72 10.54 -14.57 7.57
C GLU A 72 11.87 -14.95 6.91
N VAL A 73 11.95 -14.85 5.58
CA VAL A 73 13.19 -15.13 4.83
C VAL A 73 14.04 -13.88 4.62
N GLY A 74 13.60 -12.74 5.16
CA GLY A 74 14.35 -11.49 5.19
C GLY A 74 14.19 -10.63 3.92
N ARG A 75 13.22 -10.92 3.05
CA ARG A 75 12.90 -10.03 1.92
C ARG A 75 12.25 -8.76 2.47
N GLU A 76 12.67 -7.63 1.93
CA GLU A 76 12.05 -6.34 2.24
C GLU A 76 10.86 -6.10 1.32
N TRP A 77 9.77 -5.63 1.92
CA TRP A 77 8.55 -5.26 1.23
C TRP A 77 8.19 -3.82 1.59
N TYR A 78 7.64 -3.11 0.61
CA TYR A 78 6.93 -1.88 0.86
C TYR A 78 5.45 -2.06 0.65
N VAL A 79 4.66 -1.50 1.57
CA VAL A 79 3.21 -1.41 1.45
C VAL A 79 2.84 0.04 1.26
N VAL A 80 2.27 0.35 0.11
CA VAL A 80 1.68 1.65 -0.16
C VAL A 80 0.26 1.60 0.36
N VAL A 81 -0.07 2.53 1.24
CA VAL A 81 -1.43 2.80 1.71
C VAL A 81 -1.83 4.16 1.16
N GLY A 82 -3.07 4.29 0.73
CA GLY A 82 -3.64 5.59 0.41
C GLY A 82 -5.07 5.77 0.87
N SER A 83 -5.49 7.02 0.97
CA SER A 83 -6.86 7.46 1.20
C SER A 83 -7.18 8.64 0.29
N GLY A 84 -8.45 9.05 0.20
CA GLY A 84 -8.84 10.12 -0.72
C GLY A 84 -9.42 9.56 -2.00
N LYS A 85 -8.89 9.98 -3.14
CA LYS A 85 -9.31 9.44 -4.44
C LYS A 85 -8.96 7.96 -4.57
N SER A 86 -9.87 7.20 -5.18
CA SER A 86 -9.65 5.79 -5.56
C SER A 86 -8.38 5.63 -6.42
N PRO A 87 -7.64 4.52 -6.29
CA PRO A 87 -6.51 4.23 -7.17
C PRO A 87 -6.96 3.75 -8.57
N PHE A 88 -8.26 3.46 -8.75
CA PHE A 88 -8.83 2.95 -10.00
C PHE A 88 -9.76 3.93 -10.71
N LYS A 89 -10.50 4.75 -9.96
CA LYS A 89 -11.47 5.70 -10.52
C LYS A 89 -11.39 7.04 -9.78
N PRO A 90 -10.65 8.04 -10.29
CA PRO A 90 -10.36 9.28 -9.56
C PRO A 90 -11.59 10.11 -9.16
N SER A 91 -12.75 9.85 -9.77
CA SER A 91 -14.03 10.49 -9.41
C SER A 91 -14.63 9.93 -8.11
N MET A 92 -14.20 8.74 -7.67
CA MET A 92 -14.66 8.11 -6.43
C MET A 92 -13.70 8.41 -5.29
N LYS A 93 -14.25 8.54 -4.08
CA LYS A 93 -13.47 8.65 -2.85
C LYS A 93 -13.53 7.35 -2.07
N MET A 94 -12.41 6.95 -1.48
CA MET A 94 -12.27 5.72 -0.71
C MET A 94 -11.65 6.05 0.64
N ARG A 95 -12.15 5.40 1.69
CA ARG A 95 -11.60 5.54 3.05
C ARG A 95 -10.15 5.10 3.12
N GLY A 96 -9.85 3.97 2.49
CA GLY A 96 -8.50 3.45 2.41
C GLY A 96 -8.35 2.45 1.27
N TRP A 97 -7.12 2.35 0.78
CA TRP A 97 -6.67 1.28 -0.09
C TRP A 97 -5.20 1.00 0.20
N MET A 98 -4.73 -0.22 -0.06
CA MET A 98 -3.34 -0.59 0.13
C MET A 98 -2.89 -1.66 -0.86
N TYR A 99 -1.60 -1.69 -1.17
CA TYR A 99 -0.97 -2.82 -1.85
C TYR A 99 0.49 -3.00 -1.44
N GLY A 100 0.96 -4.24 -1.45
CA GLY A 100 2.34 -4.60 -1.14
C GLY A 100 3.15 -4.97 -2.38
N LYS A 101 4.40 -4.52 -2.45
CA LYS A 101 5.39 -4.97 -3.44
C LYS A 101 6.73 -5.25 -2.76
N GLU A 102 7.42 -6.27 -3.23
CA GLU A 102 8.78 -6.60 -2.79
C GLU A 102 9.75 -5.53 -3.29
N ASN A 103 10.60 -5.00 -2.40
CA ASN A 103 11.61 -3.99 -2.73
C ASN A 103 12.87 -4.61 -3.35
N VAL A 104 12.71 -5.32 -4.47
CA VAL A 104 13.79 -6.07 -5.14
C VAL A 104 14.95 -5.16 -5.55
N LEU A 105 14.66 -3.90 -5.86
CA LEU A 105 15.66 -2.92 -6.31
C LEU A 105 16.37 -2.20 -5.15
N GLY A 106 16.01 -2.47 -3.90
CA GLY A 106 16.60 -1.81 -2.73
C GLY A 106 16.39 -0.29 -2.76
N LEU A 107 15.25 0.17 -3.29
CA LEU A 107 14.96 1.59 -3.38
C LEU A 107 14.77 2.19 -1.98
N MET A 108 15.25 3.42 -1.83
CA MET A 108 15.00 4.20 -0.61
C MET A 108 13.53 4.60 -0.53
N PRO A 109 12.94 4.68 0.68
CA PRO A 109 11.49 4.90 0.86
C PRO A 109 10.92 6.08 0.07
N HIS A 110 11.60 7.23 0.09
CA HIS A 110 11.14 8.45 -0.57
C HIS A 110 11.19 8.37 -2.10
N HIS A 111 12.16 7.64 -2.67
CA HIS A 111 12.21 7.42 -4.12
C HIS A 111 11.11 6.44 -4.53
N TYR A 112 10.96 5.35 -3.78
CA TYR A 112 9.91 4.38 -4.01
C TYR A 112 8.52 5.02 -4.00
N LEU A 113 8.19 5.79 -2.96
CA LEU A 113 6.88 6.43 -2.84
C LEU A 113 6.63 7.45 -3.98
N ARG A 114 7.66 8.20 -4.37
CA ARG A 114 7.56 9.16 -5.47
C ARG A 114 7.23 8.47 -6.80
N ASP A 115 7.87 7.33 -7.08
CA ASP A 115 7.63 6.57 -8.30
C ASP A 115 6.18 6.04 -8.33
N GLU A 116 5.68 5.50 -7.22
CA GLU A 116 4.30 5.01 -7.12
C GLU A 116 3.26 6.15 -7.26
N ILE A 117 3.54 7.33 -6.70
CA ILE A 117 2.69 8.51 -6.91
C ILE A 117 2.72 8.95 -8.37
N GLY A 118 3.90 8.92 -9.01
CA GLY A 118 4.06 9.23 -10.43
C GLY A 118 3.24 8.29 -11.31
N ASP A 119 3.32 6.99 -11.06
CA ASP A 119 2.55 5.97 -11.76
C ASP A 119 1.03 6.16 -11.58
N GLN A 120 0.59 6.49 -10.36
CA GLN A 120 -0.82 6.80 -10.09
C GLN A 120 -1.30 8.03 -10.87
N ARG A 121 -0.49 9.09 -10.96
CA ARG A 121 -0.84 10.28 -11.76
C ARG A 121 -0.96 9.94 -13.25
N LEU A 122 -0.06 9.12 -13.76
CA LEU A 122 -0.11 8.66 -15.15
C LEU A 122 -1.35 7.79 -15.42
N ALA A 123 -1.76 6.96 -14.46
CA ALA A 123 -2.98 6.16 -14.56
C ALA A 123 -4.24 7.02 -14.54
N ASP A 124 -4.30 8.04 -13.68
CA ASP A 124 -5.42 8.97 -13.57
C ASP A 124 -5.65 9.83 -14.83
N ALA A 125 -4.59 10.06 -15.62
CA ALA A 125 -4.65 10.87 -16.83
C ALA A 125 -5.13 10.11 -18.08
N ARG A 126 -5.35 8.79 -17.97
CA ARG A 126 -5.83 7.92 -19.06
C ARG A 126 -7.35 7.76 -19.01
#